data_AF-A0A127EPD5-F1
#
_entry.id   AF-A0A127EPD5-F1
#
_cell.length_a   1.000
_cell.length_b   1.000
_cell.length_c   1.000
_cell.angle_alpha   90.00
_cell.angle_beta   90.00
_cell.angle_gamma   90.00
#
_symmetry.space_group_name_H-M   'P 1'
#
loop_
_entity.id
_entity.type
_entity.pdbx_description
1 polymer ?
#
loop_
_entity_poly.entity_id
_entity_poly.type
_entity_poly.pdbx_seq_one_letter_code
_entity_poly.pdbx_strand_id
1 'polypeptide(L)'
;MTMSTVRFSLVAVGLFMLAFIGISWANKGFPVMVTRVVPLKPDARIPTFEESVKQGLRKDWENSKTAQSDGDKERDKLRLELLQASIGYKLSPCDATMRKNLVEALTRYVNAWAAMAGCKFGRCTGSEKQLDAAAAAFQSPADIHVHATLTEAINKGGISKADFPKSIRDDVFMFSGVPFTFGEENTCAGGRRAENSR
;
A
#
# COMPACT_ATOMS: atom_id res chain seq x y z
N MET A 1 -19.07 9.56 85.97
CA MET A 1 -19.53 9.95 84.62
C MET A 1 -18.47 10.86 83.97
N THR A 2 -17.24 10.36 83.76
CA THR A 2 -16.07 11.17 83.33
C THR A 2 -15.21 10.48 82.27
N MET A 3 -15.45 9.19 81.99
CA MET A 3 -14.69 8.42 81.01
C MET A 3 -15.15 8.64 79.55
N SER A 4 -16.37 9.16 79.36
CA SER A 4 -16.94 9.42 78.02
C SER A 4 -16.49 10.75 77.42
N THR A 5 -16.33 11.78 78.25
CA THR A 5 -15.91 13.12 77.83
C THR A 5 -14.46 13.15 77.34
N VAL A 6 -13.54 12.43 77.99
CA VAL A 6 -12.12 12.39 77.58
C VAL A 6 -11.94 11.74 76.21
N ARG A 7 -12.67 10.66 75.93
CA ARG A 7 -12.60 9.98 74.62
C ARG A 7 -13.18 10.84 73.50
N PHE A 8 -14.29 11.52 73.77
CA PHE A 8 -14.88 12.45 72.82
C PHE A 8 -13.95 13.63 72.53
N SER A 9 -13.31 14.20 73.56
CA SER A 9 -12.33 15.29 73.38
C SER A 9 -11.12 14.86 72.55
N LEU A 10 -10.57 13.65 72.77
CA LEU A 10 -9.45 13.16 71.97
C LEU A 10 -9.82 12.96 70.50
N VAL A 11 -11.01 12.42 70.22
CA VAL A 11 -11.50 12.24 68.85
C VAL A 11 -11.75 13.58 68.18
N ALA A 12 -12.36 14.54 68.89
CA ALA A 12 -12.64 15.86 68.36
C ALA A 12 -11.35 16.64 68.04
N VAL A 13 -10.35 16.60 68.92
CA VAL A 13 -9.04 17.25 68.69
C VAL A 13 -8.29 16.58 67.53
N GLY A 14 -8.34 15.25 67.43
CA GLY A 14 -7.73 14.51 66.32
C GLY A 14 -8.33 14.88 64.96
N LEU A 15 -9.67 14.94 64.87
CA LEU A 15 -10.38 15.36 63.66
C LEU A 15 -10.07 16.82 63.28
N PHE A 16 -9.99 17.71 64.27
CA PHE A 16 -9.68 19.12 64.03
C PHE A 16 -8.27 19.30 63.46
N MET A 17 -7.27 18.58 63.99
CA MET A 17 -5.90 18.62 63.47
C MET A 17 -5.81 18.08 62.03
N LEU A 18 -6.51 16.99 61.72
CA LEU A 18 -6.56 16.44 60.36
C LEU A 18 -7.19 17.43 59.36
N ALA A 19 -8.29 18.08 59.74
CA ALA A 19 -8.92 19.10 58.91
C ALA A 19 -8.04 20.33 58.73
N PHE A 20 -7.37 20.79 59.79
CA PHE A 20 -6.51 21.98 59.76
C PHE A 20 -5.26 21.78 58.90
N ILE A 21 -4.68 20.58 58.96
CA ILE A 21 -3.59 20.17 58.06
C ILE A 21 -4.13 20.16 56.62
N GLY A 22 -5.22 19.45 56.34
CA GLY A 22 -5.80 19.38 54.99
C GLY A 22 -6.05 20.74 54.34
N ILE A 23 -6.64 21.68 55.10
CA ILE A 23 -6.92 23.05 54.61
C ILE A 23 -5.64 23.87 54.45
N SER A 24 -4.65 23.71 55.34
CA SER A 24 -3.35 24.40 55.21
C SER A 24 -2.57 23.95 53.96
N TRP A 25 -2.66 22.67 53.58
CA TRP A 25 -2.08 22.16 52.33
C TRP A 25 -2.85 22.66 51.09
N ALA A 26 -4.18 22.79 51.17
CA ALA A 26 -4.99 23.34 50.07
C ALA A 26 -4.67 24.82 49.80
N ASN A 27 -4.53 25.65 50.85
CA ASN A 27 -4.26 27.08 50.69
C ASN A 27 -2.81 27.42 50.31
N LYS A 28 -1.83 26.57 50.65
CA LYS A 28 -0.42 26.79 50.26
C LYS A 28 -0.08 26.32 48.85
N GLY A 29 -1.07 25.80 48.12
CA GLY A 29 -0.88 25.20 46.80
C GLY A 29 -0.33 23.79 46.97
N PHE A 30 -1.06 22.80 46.46
CA PHE A 30 -0.51 21.46 46.31
C PHE A 30 0.81 21.56 45.52
N PRO A 31 1.88 20.84 45.91
CA PRO A 31 3.03 20.65 45.05
C PRO A 31 2.57 19.76 43.89
N VAL A 32 1.86 20.36 42.93
CA VAL A 32 1.68 19.77 41.62
C VAL A 32 3.10 19.72 41.10
N MET A 33 3.66 18.51 40.98
CA MET A 33 4.87 18.33 40.19
C MET A 33 4.53 18.91 38.84
N VAL A 34 5.00 20.12 38.57
CA VAL A 34 4.85 20.78 37.28
C VAL A 34 5.71 19.91 36.37
N THR A 35 5.10 18.88 35.79
CA THR A 35 5.67 18.17 34.67
C THR A 35 5.93 19.26 33.66
N ARG A 36 7.20 19.68 33.54
CA ARG A 36 7.63 20.61 32.49
C ARG A 36 6.97 20.11 31.23
N VAL A 37 6.06 20.91 30.69
CA VAL A 37 5.52 20.65 29.36
C VAL A 37 6.69 20.91 28.44
N VAL A 38 7.52 19.89 28.24
CA VAL A 38 8.56 19.93 27.23
C VAL A 38 7.77 20.05 25.93
N PRO A 39 7.89 21.16 25.19
CA PRO A 39 7.22 21.24 23.89
C PRO A 39 7.69 20.03 23.10
N LEU A 40 6.74 19.21 22.65
CA LEU A 40 7.02 18.08 21.78
C LEU A 40 7.82 18.64 20.61
N LYS A 41 9.13 18.37 20.60
CA LYS A 41 9.95 18.72 19.45
C LYS A 41 9.40 17.90 18.29
N PRO A 42 9.10 18.51 17.14
CA PRO A 42 8.66 17.77 15.98
C PRO A 42 9.69 16.67 15.72
N ASP A 43 9.23 15.42 15.73
CA ASP A 43 10.07 14.28 15.40
C ASP A 43 10.57 14.49 13.98
N ALA A 44 11.89 14.55 13.79
CA ALA A 44 12.51 14.76 12.50
C ALA A 44 12.17 13.67 11.47
N ARG A 45 11.52 12.58 11.90
CA ARG A 45 11.00 11.52 11.03
C ARG A 45 9.62 11.81 10.45
N ILE A 46 8.87 12.76 11.03
CA ILE A 46 7.54 13.10 10.56
C ILE A 46 7.68 14.25 9.56
N PRO A 47 7.30 14.06 8.28
CA PRO A 47 7.40 15.11 7.29
C PRO A 47 6.57 16.31 7.71
N THR A 48 7.06 17.50 7.38
CA THR A 48 6.32 18.72 7.67
C THR A 48 4.99 18.73 6.91
N PHE A 49 4.02 19.52 7.39
CA PHE A 49 2.75 19.68 6.68
C PHE A 49 2.96 20.16 5.24
N GLU A 50 3.92 21.05 5.02
CA GLU A 50 4.27 21.54 3.68
C GLU A 50 4.85 20.43 2.78
N GLU A 51 5.74 19.59 3.30
CA GLU A 51 6.26 18.42 2.57
C GLU A 51 5.15 17.41 2.27
N SER A 52 4.28 17.13 3.25
CA SER A 52 3.15 16.21 3.08
C SER A 52 2.17 16.71 2.01
N VAL A 53 1.87 18.01 1.99
CA VAL A 53 1.01 18.64 0.98
C VAL A 53 1.68 18.65 -0.40
N LYS A 54 2.98 18.99 -0.49
CA LYS A 54 3.73 18.92 -1.75
C LYS A 54 3.78 17.50 -2.29
N GLN A 55 3.94 16.50 -1.42
CA GLN A 55 3.97 15.10 -1.81
C GLN A 55 2.57 14.62 -2.24
N GLY A 56 1.50 15.04 -1.56
CA GLY A 56 0.12 14.79 -1.95
C GLY A 56 -0.23 15.43 -3.30
N LEU A 57 0.05 16.73 -3.48
CA LEU A 57 -0.16 17.45 -4.74
C LEU A 57 0.63 16.86 -5.89
N ARG A 58 1.88 16.43 -5.63
CA ARG A 58 2.69 15.74 -6.63
C ARG A 58 2.07 14.41 -7.04
N LYS A 59 1.60 13.63 -6.06
CA LYS A 59 0.92 12.36 -6.32
C LYS A 59 -0.39 12.55 -7.07
N ASP A 60 -1.18 13.56 -6.72
CA ASP A 60 -2.42 13.90 -7.42
C ASP A 60 -2.17 14.45 -8.83
N TRP A 61 -1.10 15.22 -9.00
CA TRP A 61 -0.65 15.69 -10.32
C TRP A 61 -0.16 14.52 -11.18
N GLU A 62 0.65 13.61 -10.63
CA GLU A 62 1.09 12.37 -11.28
C GLU A 62 -0.13 11.48 -11.62
N ASN A 63 -1.12 11.36 -10.74
CA ASN A 63 -2.38 10.66 -10.98
C ASN A 63 -3.22 11.32 -12.10
N SER A 64 -3.26 12.66 -12.15
CA SER A 64 -3.97 13.40 -13.20
C SER A 64 -3.32 13.25 -14.58
N LYS A 65 -1.98 13.14 -14.60
CA LYS A 65 -1.17 12.92 -15.80
C LYS A 65 -1.24 11.47 -16.27
N THR A 66 -1.35 10.52 -15.36
CA THR A 66 -1.51 9.08 -15.68
C THR A 66 -2.93 8.75 -16.18
N ALA A 67 -3.93 9.61 -15.93
CA ALA A 67 -5.24 9.54 -16.58
C ALA A 67 -5.23 10.06 -18.03
N GLN A 68 -4.11 10.62 -18.50
CA GLN A 68 -4.00 11.22 -19.83
C GLN A 68 -3.76 10.09 -20.86
N SER A 69 -4.88 9.61 -21.41
CA SER A 69 -4.93 8.72 -22.57
C SER A 69 -4.09 9.28 -23.74
N ASP A 70 -3.48 8.38 -24.51
CA ASP A 70 -2.76 8.72 -25.74
C ASP A 70 -3.68 8.81 -26.98
N GLY A 71 -5.00 8.80 -26.76
CA GLY A 71 -6.04 8.93 -27.78
C GLY A 71 -6.38 7.64 -28.52
N ASP A 72 -5.72 6.52 -28.21
CA ASP A 72 -6.05 5.21 -28.79
C ASP A 72 -7.00 4.43 -27.86
N LYS A 73 -8.26 4.34 -28.28
CA LYS A 73 -9.33 3.68 -27.52
C LYS A 73 -9.05 2.20 -27.24
N GLU A 74 -8.41 1.48 -28.16
CA GLU A 74 -8.13 0.07 -27.99
C GLU A 74 -6.99 -0.13 -26.98
N ARG A 75 -5.95 0.70 -27.05
CA ARG A 75 -4.87 0.67 -26.04
C ARG A 75 -5.37 1.09 -24.66
N ASP A 76 -6.20 2.11 -24.57
CA ASP A 76 -6.79 2.53 -23.30
C ASP A 76 -7.62 1.45 -22.64
N LYS A 77 -8.38 0.70 -23.44
CA LYS A 77 -9.11 -0.46 -22.95
C LYS A 77 -8.16 -1.52 -22.37
N LEU A 78 -7.07 -1.84 -23.07
CA LEU A 78 -6.06 -2.79 -22.57
C LEU A 78 -5.42 -2.31 -21.25
N ARG A 79 -5.10 -1.01 -21.15
CA ARG A 79 -4.57 -0.40 -19.92
C ARG A 79 -5.54 -0.53 -18.75
N LEU A 80 -6.81 -0.20 -18.98
CA LEU A 80 -7.85 -0.28 -17.96
C LEU A 80 -8.11 -1.73 -17.52
N GLU A 81 -8.18 -2.68 -18.47
CA GLU A 81 -8.32 -4.11 -18.16
C GLU A 81 -7.15 -4.61 -17.30
N LEU A 82 -5.91 -4.29 -17.70
CA LEU A 82 -4.72 -4.69 -16.96
C LEU A 82 -4.65 -4.02 -15.58
N LEU A 83 -5.00 -2.74 -15.48
CA LEU A 83 -5.04 -2.02 -14.21
C LEU A 83 -6.05 -2.65 -13.25
N GLN A 84 -7.28 -2.89 -13.70
CA GLN A 84 -8.33 -3.52 -12.90
C GLN A 84 -7.94 -4.92 -12.46
N ALA A 85 -7.39 -5.74 -13.36
CA ALA A 85 -6.95 -7.08 -13.04
C ALA A 85 -5.77 -7.07 -12.04
N SER A 86 -4.84 -6.12 -12.17
CA SER A 86 -3.72 -5.94 -11.24
C SER A 86 -4.21 -5.54 -9.85
N ILE A 87 -5.17 -4.61 -9.76
CA ILE A 87 -5.79 -4.23 -8.48
C ILE A 87 -6.53 -5.41 -7.86
N GLY A 88 -7.35 -6.13 -8.64
CA GLY A 88 -8.08 -7.31 -8.18
C GLY A 88 -7.15 -8.39 -7.63
N TYR A 89 -6.09 -8.71 -8.36
CA TYR A 89 -5.07 -9.66 -7.90
C TYR A 89 -4.34 -9.17 -6.64
N LYS A 90 -3.95 -7.89 -6.59
CA LYS A 90 -3.29 -7.31 -5.42
C LYS A 90 -4.14 -7.43 -4.15
N LEU A 91 -5.46 -7.31 -4.28
CA LEU A 91 -6.41 -7.45 -3.17
C LEU A 91 -6.66 -8.92 -2.79
N SER A 92 -6.55 -9.85 -3.73
CA SER A 92 -6.87 -11.27 -3.52
C SER A 92 -5.95 -12.19 -4.35
N PRO A 93 -4.66 -12.29 -4.00
CA PRO A 93 -3.66 -13.01 -4.80
C PRO A 93 -3.87 -14.54 -4.80
N CYS A 94 -4.62 -15.05 -3.82
CA CYS A 94 -4.92 -16.47 -3.70
C CYS A 94 -6.21 -16.91 -4.38
N ASP A 95 -6.96 -15.96 -4.94
CA ASP A 95 -8.16 -16.26 -5.72
C ASP A 95 -7.75 -16.68 -7.15
N ALA A 96 -8.16 -17.89 -7.56
CA ALA A 96 -7.82 -18.43 -8.86
C ALA A 96 -8.42 -17.62 -10.02
N THR A 97 -9.58 -16.99 -9.81
CA THR A 97 -10.24 -16.11 -10.79
C THR A 97 -9.46 -14.82 -10.95
N MET A 98 -9.02 -14.20 -9.85
CA MET A 98 -8.22 -12.97 -9.91
C MET A 98 -6.86 -13.22 -10.57
N ARG A 99 -6.22 -14.35 -10.26
CA ARG A 99 -4.99 -14.78 -10.93
C ARG A 99 -5.20 -14.96 -12.43
N LYS A 100 -6.25 -15.66 -12.83
CA LYS A 100 -6.61 -15.88 -14.24
C LYS A 100 -6.86 -14.56 -14.96
N ASN A 101 -7.63 -13.66 -14.36
CA ASN A 101 -7.93 -12.34 -14.93
C ASN A 101 -6.65 -11.52 -15.17
N LEU A 102 -5.72 -11.53 -14.21
CA LEU A 102 -4.43 -10.85 -14.37
C LEU A 102 -3.59 -11.46 -15.50
N VAL A 103 -3.48 -12.79 -15.53
CA VAL A 103 -2.73 -13.50 -16.59
C VAL A 103 -3.32 -13.21 -17.97
N GLU A 104 -4.65 -13.24 -18.12
CA GLU A 104 -5.32 -12.94 -19.38
C GLU A 104 -5.15 -11.49 -19.80
N ALA A 105 -5.35 -10.53 -18.90
CA ALA A 105 -5.21 -9.12 -19.22
C ALA A 105 -3.76 -8.77 -19.60
N LEU A 106 -2.79 -9.27 -18.84
CA LEU A 106 -1.37 -9.07 -19.15
C LEU A 106 -0.97 -9.72 -20.47
N THR A 107 -1.50 -10.92 -20.74
CA THR A 107 -1.29 -11.60 -22.03
C THR A 107 -1.79 -10.76 -23.20
N ARG A 108 -2.99 -10.16 -23.10
CA ARG A 108 -3.53 -9.30 -24.18
C ARG A 108 -2.71 -8.03 -24.36
N TYR A 109 -2.33 -7.39 -23.26
CA TYR A 109 -1.51 -6.18 -23.27
C TYR A 109 -0.15 -6.42 -23.94
N VAL A 110 0.55 -7.49 -23.56
CA VAL A 110 1.84 -7.87 -24.14
C VAL A 110 1.71 -8.28 -25.60
N ASN A 111 0.64 -9.01 -25.98
CA ASN A 111 0.40 -9.34 -27.38
C ASN A 111 0.15 -8.09 -28.24
N ALA A 112 -0.53 -7.07 -27.71
CA ALA A 112 -0.74 -5.82 -28.43
C ALA A 112 0.58 -5.08 -28.67
N TRP A 113 1.45 -5.03 -27.66
CA TRP A 113 2.80 -4.51 -27.82
C TRP A 113 3.61 -5.31 -28.85
N ALA A 114 3.63 -6.64 -28.72
CA ALA A 114 4.35 -7.52 -29.63
C ALA A 114 3.88 -7.39 -31.08
N ALA A 115 2.57 -7.23 -31.30
CA ALA A 115 2.00 -7.00 -32.62
C ALA A 115 2.47 -5.66 -33.22
N MET A 116 2.50 -4.59 -32.42
CA MET A 116 2.99 -3.28 -32.86
C MET A 116 4.50 -3.29 -33.14
N ALA A 117 5.27 -3.99 -32.29
CA ALA A 117 6.70 -4.18 -32.39
C ALA A 117 7.13 -5.11 -33.54
N GLY A 118 6.18 -5.77 -34.22
CA GLY A 118 6.49 -6.73 -35.28
C GLY A 118 7.12 -8.03 -34.77
N CYS A 119 6.80 -8.43 -33.54
CA CYS A 119 7.29 -9.67 -32.93
C CYS A 119 6.36 -10.85 -33.24
N LYS A 120 6.96 -11.99 -33.59
CA LYS A 120 6.28 -13.27 -33.81
C LYS A 120 7.02 -14.38 -33.08
N PHE A 121 6.29 -15.16 -32.29
CA PHE A 121 6.83 -16.33 -31.57
C PHE A 121 8.06 -16.01 -30.70
N GLY A 122 8.04 -14.90 -29.96
CA GLY A 122 9.16 -14.47 -29.11
C GLY A 122 10.38 -13.96 -29.88
N ARG A 123 10.26 -13.71 -31.19
CA ARG A 123 11.30 -13.04 -31.99
C ARG A 123 10.74 -11.77 -32.59
N CYS A 124 11.36 -10.65 -32.25
CA CYS A 124 11.09 -9.36 -32.86
C CYS A 124 11.89 -9.26 -34.16
N THR A 125 11.19 -9.38 -35.29
CA THR A 125 11.74 -9.15 -36.63
C THR A 125 11.32 -7.78 -37.18
N GLY A 126 10.69 -6.95 -36.34
CA GLY A 126 10.33 -5.59 -36.70
C GLY A 126 11.56 -4.74 -36.98
N SER A 127 11.37 -3.72 -37.81
CA SER A 127 12.38 -2.67 -37.96
C SER A 127 12.58 -1.93 -36.63
N GLU A 128 13.77 -1.35 -36.42
CA GLU A 128 14.05 -0.50 -35.23
C GLU A 128 12.97 0.56 -35.02
N LYS A 129 12.47 1.17 -36.10
CA LYS A 129 11.34 2.12 -36.08
C LYS A 129 10.05 1.54 -35.50
N GLN A 130 9.75 0.26 -35.73
CA GLN A 130 8.56 -0.39 -35.17
C GLN A 130 8.74 -0.66 -33.68
N LEU A 131 9.95 -1.03 -33.26
CA LEU A 131 10.27 -1.22 -31.84
C LEU A 131 10.18 0.11 -31.09
N ASP A 132 10.73 1.19 -31.65
CA ASP A 132 10.66 2.53 -31.06
C ASP A 132 9.22 3.04 -30.99
N ALA A 133 8.42 2.81 -32.05
CA ALA A 133 7.01 3.19 -32.05
C ALA A 133 6.21 2.42 -30.99
N ALA A 134 6.46 1.11 -30.85
CA ALA A 134 5.83 0.29 -29.82
C ALA A 134 6.27 0.71 -28.41
N ALA A 135 7.55 1.00 -28.21
CA ALA A 135 8.05 1.52 -26.94
C ALA A 135 7.38 2.85 -26.58
N ALA A 136 7.32 3.81 -27.52
CA ALA A 136 6.68 5.10 -27.30
C ALA A 136 5.18 4.97 -27.00
N ALA A 137 4.47 4.06 -27.66
CA ALA A 137 3.04 3.84 -27.46
C ALA A 137 2.71 3.14 -26.12
N PHE A 138 3.63 2.34 -25.58
CA PHE A 138 3.45 1.57 -24.34
C PHE A 138 4.32 2.11 -23.17
N GLN A 139 4.84 3.33 -23.31
CA GLN A 139 5.52 4.09 -22.25
C GLN A 139 4.83 5.43 -21.98
N SER A 140 3.54 5.54 -22.31
CA SER A 140 2.76 6.72 -21.96
C SER A 140 2.68 6.90 -20.43
N PRO A 141 2.33 8.09 -19.92
CA PRO A 141 2.05 8.27 -18.50
C PRO A 141 1.06 7.25 -17.94
N ALA A 142 0.03 6.86 -18.71
CA ALA A 142 -0.92 5.82 -18.30
C ALA A 142 -0.23 4.46 -18.14
N ASP A 143 0.66 4.09 -19.06
CA ASP A 143 1.40 2.82 -19.01
C ASP A 143 2.35 2.76 -17.81
N ILE A 144 2.97 3.88 -17.43
CA ILE A 144 3.80 3.96 -16.22
C ILE A 144 2.99 3.56 -14.98
N HIS A 145 1.76 4.05 -14.85
CA HIS A 145 0.89 3.71 -13.72
C HIS A 145 0.43 2.25 -13.77
N VAL A 146 0.10 1.75 -14.97
CA VAL A 146 -0.26 0.34 -15.18
C VAL A 146 0.90 -0.57 -14.77
N HIS A 147 2.12 -0.29 -15.22
CA HIS A 147 3.32 -1.08 -14.89
C HIS A 147 3.67 -1.01 -13.41
N ALA A 148 3.55 0.16 -12.77
CA ALA A 148 3.76 0.28 -11.33
C ALA A 148 2.75 -0.58 -10.55
N THR A 149 1.46 -0.49 -10.89
CA THR A 149 0.42 -1.29 -10.24
C THR A 149 0.60 -2.78 -10.49
N LEU A 150 0.98 -3.16 -11.71
CA LEU A 150 1.31 -4.55 -12.08
C LEU A 150 2.47 -5.09 -11.25
N THR A 151 3.55 -4.30 -11.10
CA THR A 151 4.73 -4.67 -10.31
C THR A 151 4.32 -4.94 -8.86
N GLU A 152 3.51 -4.06 -8.25
CA GLU A 152 3.00 -4.25 -6.89
C GLU A 152 2.12 -5.50 -6.76
N ALA A 153 1.33 -5.82 -7.78
CA ALA A 153 0.49 -7.01 -7.81
C ALA A 153 1.32 -8.30 -7.91
N ILE A 154 2.29 -8.35 -8.83
CA ILE A 154 3.16 -9.52 -9.03
C ILE A 154 4.06 -9.76 -7.80
N ASN A 155 4.49 -8.70 -7.11
CA ASN A 155 5.25 -8.81 -5.86
C ASN A 155 4.47 -9.49 -4.71
N LYS A 156 3.18 -9.76 -4.87
CA LYS A 156 2.42 -10.62 -3.93
C LYS A 156 2.75 -12.12 -4.08
N GLY A 157 3.55 -12.50 -5.09
CA GLY A 157 3.89 -13.89 -5.38
C GLY A 157 2.74 -14.63 -6.06
N GLY A 158 2.90 -15.94 -6.29
CA GLY A 158 1.84 -16.82 -6.81
C GLY A 158 1.60 -16.78 -8.32
N ILE A 159 2.26 -15.89 -9.06
CA ILE A 159 2.33 -15.92 -10.53
C ILE A 159 3.71 -16.46 -10.92
N SER A 160 3.78 -17.20 -12.01
CA SER A 160 5.00 -17.81 -12.53
C SER A 160 5.06 -17.69 -14.04
N LYS A 161 6.25 -17.93 -14.60
CA LYS A 161 6.44 -18.04 -16.06
C LYS A 161 5.51 -19.07 -16.71
N ALA A 162 5.19 -20.14 -15.98
CA ALA A 162 4.39 -21.24 -16.48
C ALA A 162 2.94 -20.83 -16.77
N ASP A 163 2.45 -19.79 -16.09
CA ASP A 163 1.07 -19.30 -16.23
C ASP A 163 0.82 -18.60 -17.57
N PHE A 164 1.88 -18.16 -18.25
CA PHE A 164 1.78 -17.44 -19.52
C PHE A 164 1.95 -18.37 -20.74
N PRO A 165 1.34 -18.04 -21.88
CA PRO A 165 1.57 -18.75 -23.15
C PRO A 165 3.04 -18.69 -23.56
N LYS A 166 3.56 -19.81 -24.11
CA LYS A 166 4.98 -19.92 -24.50
C LYS A 166 5.47 -18.81 -25.42
N SER A 167 4.61 -18.28 -26.29
CA SER A 167 4.94 -17.27 -27.30
C SER A 167 5.28 -15.90 -26.74
N ILE A 168 4.82 -15.56 -25.54
CA ILE A 168 5.00 -14.24 -24.92
C ILE A 168 5.67 -14.32 -23.54
N ARG A 169 6.07 -15.53 -23.13
CA ARG A 169 6.61 -15.76 -21.80
C ARG A 169 7.74 -14.79 -21.49
N ASP A 170 8.69 -14.65 -22.41
CA ASP A 170 9.86 -13.78 -22.23
C ASP A 170 9.48 -12.29 -22.25
N ASP A 171 8.52 -11.90 -23.09
CA ASP A 171 8.08 -10.50 -23.22
C ASP A 171 7.36 -10.02 -21.95
N VAL A 172 6.56 -10.87 -21.30
CA VAL A 172 5.84 -10.55 -20.06
C VAL A 172 6.79 -10.06 -18.95
N PHE A 173 8.01 -10.60 -18.89
CA PHE A 173 9.00 -10.20 -17.89
C PHE A 173 9.41 -8.74 -18.01
N MET A 174 9.61 -8.29 -19.25
CA MET A 174 10.02 -6.92 -19.55
C MET A 174 9.01 -5.89 -19.02
N PHE A 175 7.73 -6.24 -19.03
CA PHE A 175 6.65 -5.38 -18.53
C PHE A 175 6.44 -5.45 -17.02
N SER A 176 6.77 -6.59 -16.40
CA SER A 176 6.58 -6.78 -14.96
C SER A 176 7.63 -6.11 -14.09
N GLY A 177 8.80 -5.76 -14.64
CA GLY A 177 9.88 -5.06 -13.91
C GLY A 177 10.55 -5.87 -12.78
N VAL A 178 10.07 -7.08 -12.50
CA VAL A 178 10.62 -7.97 -11.47
C VAL A 178 11.74 -8.84 -12.05
N PRO A 179 12.91 -8.92 -11.37
CA PRO A 179 14.02 -9.77 -11.82
C PRO A 179 13.63 -11.26 -11.83
N PHE A 180 14.45 -12.06 -12.52
CA PHE A 180 14.32 -13.48 -12.91
C PHE A 180 13.71 -14.48 -11.89
N THR A 181 13.54 -14.09 -10.64
CA THR A 181 12.94 -14.90 -9.57
C THR A 181 11.46 -14.54 -9.41
N PHE A 182 10.60 -15.01 -10.33
CA PHE A 182 9.24 -15.34 -9.91
C PHE A 182 9.39 -16.49 -8.92
N GLY A 183 9.57 -16.15 -7.65
CA GLY A 183 9.68 -17.14 -6.60
C GLY A 183 8.39 -17.95 -6.58
N GLU A 184 8.53 -19.26 -6.76
CA GLU A 184 7.51 -20.26 -6.41
C GLU A 184 7.21 -20.29 -4.90
N GLU A 185 7.48 -19.20 -4.17
CA GLU A 185 6.90 -18.98 -2.85
C GLU A 185 5.39 -18.79 -3.06
N ASN A 186 4.70 -19.93 -3.03
CA ASN A 186 3.25 -20.02 -2.93
C ASN A 186 2.84 -19.35 -1.61
N THR A 187 2.68 -18.03 -1.61
CA THR A 187 2.05 -17.27 -0.53
C THR A 187 0.65 -17.80 -0.18
N CYS A 188 0.06 -18.57 -1.10
CA CYS A 188 -1.27 -19.17 -1.00
C CYS A 188 -1.30 -20.64 -0.52
N ALA A 189 -0.19 -21.20 -0.03
CA ALA A 189 -0.12 -22.59 0.43
C ALA A 189 -1.11 -22.94 1.56
N GLY A 190 -1.66 -21.95 2.28
CA GLY A 190 -2.65 -22.17 3.34
C GLY A 190 -4.10 -22.45 2.87
N GLY A 191 -4.47 -22.06 1.64
CA GLY A 191 -5.88 -22.09 1.19
C GLY A 191 -6.38 -23.45 0.68
N ARG A 192 -5.49 -24.27 0.13
CA ARG A 192 -5.85 -25.57 -0.49
C ARG A 192 -6.38 -26.64 0.49
N ARG A 193 -6.31 -26.42 1.81
CA ARG A 193 -6.79 -27.38 2.82
C ARG A 193 -8.26 -27.18 3.22
N ALA A 194 -8.85 -26.02 2.93
CA ALA A 194 -10.22 -25.70 3.32
C ALA A 194 -11.28 -26.08 2.27
N GLU A 195 -10.90 -26.18 1.00
CA GLU A 195 -11.85 -26.41 -0.11
C GLU A 195 -12.11 -27.90 -0.39
N ASN A 196 -11.21 -28.79 0.05
CA ASN A 196 -11.37 -30.25 -0.04
C ASN A 196 -12.08 -30.87 1.20
N SER A 197 -12.64 -30.07 2.10
CA SER A 197 -13.35 -30.53 3.31
C SER A 197 -14.85 -30.21 3.30
N ARG A 198 -15.46 -29.97 2.13
CA ARG A 198 -16.93 -29.82 1.98
C ARG A 198 -17.49 -30.79 0.96
#